data_AF-A0A8T3LND3-F1
#
_entry.id   AF-A0A8T3LND3-F1
#
_cell.length_a   1.000
_cell.length_b   1.000
_cell.length_c   1.000
_cell.angle_alpha   90.00
_cell.angle_beta   90.00
_cell.angle_gamma   90.00
#
_symmetry.space_group_name_H-M   'P 1'
#
loop_
_entity.id
_entity.type
_entity.pdbx_description
1 polymer ?
#
loop_
_entity_poly.entity_id
_entity_poly.type
_entity_poly.pdbx_seq_one_letter_code
_entity_poly.pdbx_strand_id
1 'polypeptide(L)'
;MLRRALLAVSLGLGVIGLAAPAAADAGEIARIELTGVIDQVNAAYIEEALRVAAGEGDAAALIVIDSPGGELTSMDRIIKAILAS
;
A
#
# COMPACT_ATOMS: atom_id res chain seq x y z
N MET A 1 49.20 0.81 18.78
CA MET A 1 48.75 1.64 17.64
C MET A 1 47.70 0.92 16.78
N LEU A 2 47.92 -0.36 16.43
CA LEU A 2 46.99 -1.18 15.64
C LEU A 2 45.54 -1.25 16.20
N ARG A 3 45.36 -1.44 17.51
CA ARG A 3 44.03 -1.42 18.17
C ARG A 3 43.26 -0.10 18.01
N ARG A 4 43.96 1.04 18.03
CA ARG A 4 43.36 2.36 17.86
C ARG A 4 42.95 2.61 16.40
N ALA A 5 43.75 2.12 15.46
CA ALA A 5 43.42 2.15 14.04
C ALA A 5 42.18 1.29 13.72
N LEU A 6 42.08 0.09 14.30
CA LEU A 6 40.91 -0.79 14.15
C LEU A 6 39.62 -0.13 14.68
N LEU A 7 39.69 0.52 15.85
CA LEU A 7 38.54 1.23 16.43
C LEU A 7 38.13 2.44 15.57
N ALA A 8 39.09 3.19 15.03
CA ALA A 8 38.81 4.32 14.14
C ALA A 8 38.16 3.86 12.83
N VAL A 9 38.59 2.72 12.27
CA VAL A 9 37.99 2.12 11.07
C VAL A 9 36.58 1.63 11.33
N SER A 10 36.33 0.93 12.44
CA SER A 10 34.97 0.47 12.80
C SER A 10 34.02 1.64 13.05
N LEU A 11 34.51 2.72 13.67
CA LEU A 11 33.71 3.92 13.90
C LEU A 11 33.43 4.67 12.58
N GLY A 12 34.43 4.78 11.70
CA GLY A 12 34.26 5.36 10.37
C GLY A 12 33.24 4.60 9.50
N LEU A 13 33.27 3.27 9.53
CA LEU A 13 32.29 2.43 8.83
C LEU A 13 30.87 2.60 9.39
N GLY A 14 30.72 2.72 10.72
CA GLY A 14 29.43 2.96 11.35
C GLY A 14 28.81 4.32 10.96
N VAL A 15 29.63 5.36 10.83
CA VAL A 15 29.18 6.71 10.41
C VAL A 15 28.71 6.71 8.95
N ILE A 16 29.36 5.95 8.06
CA ILE A 16 28.96 5.83 6.66
C ILE A 16 27.61 5.10 6.53
N GLY A 17 27.35 4.09 7.36
CA GLY A 17 26.07 3.38 7.38
C GLY A 17 24.88 4.24 7.84
N LEU A 18 25.12 5.23 8.71
CA LEU A 18 24.09 6.18 9.19
C LEU A 18 23.80 7.30 8.18
N ALA A 19 24.71 7.55 7.24
CA ALA A 19 24.56 8.55 6.20
C ALA A 19 23.92 8.00 4.92
N ALA A 20 23.64 6.69 4.86
CA ALA A 20 22.80 6.14 3.81
C ALA A 20 21.42 6.80 3.93
N PRO A 21 20.91 7.45 2.87
CA PRO A 21 19.53 7.91 2.90
C PRO A 21 18.69 6.67 3.18
N ALA A 22 17.92 6.68 4.27
CA ALA A 22 16.80 5.79 4.37
C ALA A 22 15.96 6.11 3.14
N ALA A 23 16.01 5.23 2.13
CA ALA A 23 15.09 5.32 1.02
C ALA A 23 13.73 5.31 1.68
N ALA A 24 13.04 6.46 1.66
CA ALA A 24 11.68 6.52 2.11
C ALA A 24 10.96 5.48 1.24
N ASP A 25 10.51 4.41 1.87
CA ASP A 25 9.67 3.42 1.24
C ASP A 25 8.37 4.17 0.92
N ALA A 26 8.36 4.81 -0.25
CA ALA A 26 7.21 5.51 -0.76
C ALA A 26 6.27 4.40 -1.20
N GLY A 27 5.55 3.83 -0.22
CA GLY A 27 4.68 2.71 -0.44
C GLY A 27 3.75 3.01 -1.62
N GLU A 28 3.57 2.01 -2.47
CA GLU A 28 2.80 2.17 -3.70
C GLU A 28 1.34 2.52 -3.36
N ILE A 29 0.66 3.17 -4.31
CA ILE A 29 -0.76 3.48 -4.19
C ILE A 29 -1.49 2.61 -5.21
N ALA A 30 -2.25 1.63 -4.71
CA ALA A 30 -3.13 0.81 -5.53
C ALA A 30 -4.16 1.71 -6.22
N ARG A 31 -4.24 1.66 -7.55
CA ARG A 31 -5.30 2.35 -8.30
C ARG A 31 -6.33 1.33 -8.78
N ILE A 32 -7.58 1.51 -8.35
CA ILE A 32 -8.70 0.61 -8.65
C ILE A 32 -9.76 1.42 -9.42
N GLU A 33 -10.18 0.92 -10.58
CA GLU A 33 -11.18 1.60 -11.41
C GLU A 33 -12.50 0.84 -11.38
N LEU A 34 -13.58 1.55 -11.06
CA LEU A 34 -14.94 1.02 -11.05
C LEU A 34 -15.82 1.86 -11.98
N THR A 35 -16.24 1.26 -13.09
CA THR A 35 -17.10 1.92 -14.09
C THR A 35 -18.40 1.15 -14.28
N GLY A 36 -19.50 1.89 -14.46
CA GLY A 36 -20.81 1.32 -14.72
C GLY A 36 -21.65 1.02 -13.48
N VAL A 37 -22.67 0.16 -13.64
CA VAL A 37 -23.67 -0.13 -12.61
C VAL A 37 -23.04 -0.92 -11.44
N ILE A 38 -23.42 -0.59 -10.21
CA ILE A 38 -22.99 -1.37 -9.04
C ILE A 38 -23.83 -2.65 -8.92
N ASP A 39 -23.17 -3.79 -9.12
CA ASP A 39 -23.73 -5.12 -9.01
C ASP A 39 -22.80 -6.06 -8.23
N GLN A 40 -23.17 -7.34 -8.15
CA GLN A 40 -22.43 -8.35 -7.38
C GLN A 40 -21.04 -8.65 -7.94
N VAL A 41 -20.85 -8.51 -9.25
CA VAL A 41 -19.56 -8.76 -9.92
C VAL A 41 -18.59 -7.65 -9.58
N ASN A 42 -19.03 -6.42 -9.71
CA ASN A 42 -18.26 -5.23 -9.36
C ASN A 42 -17.92 -5.19 -7.86
N ALA A 43 -18.84 -5.60 -6.98
CA ALA A 43 -18.55 -5.72 -5.55
C ALA A 43 -17.47 -6.77 -5.25
N ALA A 44 -17.52 -7.94 -5.88
CA ALA A 44 -16.50 -8.98 -5.71
C ALA A 44 -15.13 -8.54 -6.26
N TYR A 45 -15.11 -7.78 -7.36
CA TYR A 45 -13.89 -7.18 -7.89
C TYR A 45 -13.24 -6.23 -6.89
N ILE A 46 -13.99 -5.31 -6.27
CA ILE A 46 -13.45 -4.37 -5.29
C ILE A 46 -12.92 -5.09 -4.05
N GLU A 47 -13.66 -6.09 -3.53
CA GLU A 47 -13.20 -6.91 -2.41
C GLU A 47 -11.84 -7.57 -2.69
N GLU A 48 -11.69 -8.15 -3.88
CA GLU A 48 -10.45 -8.81 -4.29
C GLU A 48 -9.31 -7.81 -4.52
N ALA A 49 -9.58 -6.68 -5.17
CA ALA A 49 -8.58 -5.66 -5.44
C ALA A 49 -8.01 -5.06 -4.14
N LEU A 50 -8.86 -4.81 -3.14
CA LEU A 50 -8.42 -4.36 -1.81
C LEU A 50 -7.58 -5.42 -1.10
N ARG A 51 -7.95 -6.69 -1.22
CA ARG A 51 -7.19 -7.81 -0.65
C ARG A 51 -5.80 -7.93 -1.27
N VAL A 52 -5.69 -7.72 -2.58
CA VAL A 52 -4.39 -7.72 -3.28
C VAL A 52 -3.53 -6.55 -2.82
N ALA A 53 -4.07 -5.32 -2.83
CA ALA A 53 -3.35 -4.13 -2.38
C ALA A 53 -2.82 -4.27 -0.94
N ALA A 54 -3.64 -4.79 -0.02
CA ALA A 54 -3.22 -5.06 1.34
C ALA A 54 -2.13 -6.15 1.43
N GLY A 55 -2.20 -7.17 0.56
CA GLY A 55 -1.20 -8.24 0.48
C GLY A 55 0.14 -7.79 -0.11
N GLU A 56 0.12 -6.79 -1.00
CA GLU A 56 1.30 -6.18 -1.61
C GLU A 56 1.96 -5.13 -0.70
N GLY A 57 1.25 -4.67 0.34
CA GLY A 57 1.76 -3.70 1.30
C GLY A 57 1.64 -2.26 0.82
N ASP A 58 0.69 -1.98 -0.07
CA ASP A 58 0.41 -0.64 -0.57
C ASP A 58 0.09 0.32 0.57
N ALA A 59 0.59 1.55 0.46
CA ALA A 59 0.36 2.59 1.46
C ALA A 59 -1.09 3.10 1.46
N ALA A 60 -1.77 3.03 0.32
CA ALA A 60 -3.16 3.45 0.16
C ALA A 60 -3.81 2.83 -1.08
N ALA A 61 -5.14 2.82 -1.11
CA ALA A 61 -5.93 2.51 -2.29
C ALA A 61 -6.69 3.76 -2.80
N LEU A 62 -6.46 4.12 -4.06
CA LEU A 62 -7.21 5.13 -4.81
C LEU A 62 -8.28 4.44 -5.65
N ILE A 63 -9.53 4.51 -5.20
CA ILE A 63 -10.68 3.98 -5.93
C ILE A 63 -11.32 5.10 -6.75
N VAL A 64 -11.29 4.97 -8.08
CA VAL A 64 -11.94 5.90 -9.01
C VAL A 64 -13.28 5.31 -9.43
N ILE A 65 -14.36 5.97 -9.06
CA ILE A 65 -15.73 5.48 -9.28
C ILE A 65 -16.46 6.39 -10.28
N ASP A 66 -16.88 5.80 -11.39
CA ASP A 66 -17.84 6.38 -12.34
C ASP A 66 -19.06 5.45 -12.43
N SER A 67 -20.11 5.78 -11.69
CA SER A 67 -21.27 4.91 -11.57
C SER A 67 -22.59 5.70 -11.52
N PRO A 68 -23.65 5.23 -12.20
CA PRO A 68 -25.01 5.73 -12.00
C PRO A 68 -25.64 5.20 -10.69
N GLY A 69 -24.96 4.33 -9.93
CA GLY A 69 -25.48 3.61 -8.78
C GLY A 69 -25.81 2.15 -9.08
N GLY A 70 -26.61 1.50 -8.23
CA GLY A 70 -26.97 0.10 -8.40
C GLY A 70 -27.59 -0.53 -7.15
N GLU A 71 -27.28 -1.80 -6.91
CA GLU A 71 -27.84 -2.58 -5.79
C GLU A 71 -27.28 -2.12 -4.44
N LEU A 72 -28.17 -1.79 -3.49
CA LEU A 72 -27.77 -1.36 -2.15
C LEU A 72 -26.96 -2.42 -1.39
N THR A 73 -27.30 -3.70 -1.57
CA THR A 73 -26.54 -4.83 -1.00
C THR A 73 -25.11 -4.90 -1.51
N SER A 74 -24.91 -4.59 -2.79
CA SER A 74 -23.59 -4.57 -3.43
C SER A 74 -22.79 -3.34 -2.98
N MET A 75 -23.44 -2.18 -2.80
CA MET A 75 -22.81 -1.02 -2.16
C MET A 75 -22.40 -1.29 -0.71
N ASP A 76 -23.27 -1.91 0.09
CA ASP A 76 -22.98 -2.28 1.48
C ASP A 76 -21.76 -3.20 1.59
N ARG A 77 -21.62 -4.15 0.65
CA ARG A 77 -20.45 -5.02 0.56
C ARG A 77 -19.17 -4.24 0.27
N ILE A 78 -19.20 -3.35 -0.72
CA ILE A 78 -18.05 -2.50 -1.08
C ILE A 78 -17.62 -1.65 0.13
N ILE A 79 -18.56 -1.01 0.83
CA ILE A 79 -18.24 -0.19 2.02
C ILE A 79 -17.65 -1.05 3.13
N LYS A 80 -18.19 -2.24 3.39
CA LYS A 80 -17.64 -3.17 4.40
C LYS A 80 -16.23 -3.62 4.04
N ALA A 81 -15.95 -3.87 2.77
CA ALA A 81 -14.61 -4.23 2.30
C ALA A 81 -13.61 -3.09 2.55
N ILE A 82 -13.98 -1.85 2.23
CA ILE A 82 -13.14 -0.65 2.48
C ILE A 82 -12.88 -0.43 3.97
N LEU A 83 -13.86 -0.73 4.85
CA LEU A 83 -13.68 -0.57 6.29
C LEU A 83 -12.88 -1.71 6.93
N ALA A 84 -12.71 -2.82 6.22
CA ALA A 84 -11.98 -4.00 6.68
C ALA A 84 -10.57 -4.13 6.06
N SER A 85 -10.22 -3.25 5.11
CA SER A 85 -8.90 -3.19 4.45
C SER A 85 -7.86 -2.47 5.28
#